data_AF-A0A8T5TJL3-F1
#
_entry.id   AF-A0A8T5TJL3-F1
#
_cell.length_a   1.000
_cell.length_b   1.000
_cell.length_c   1.000
_cell.angle_alpha   90.00
_cell.angle_beta   90.00
_cell.angle_gamma   90.00
#
_symmetry.space_group_name_H-M   'P 1'
#
loop_
_entity.id
_entity.type
_entity.pdbx_description
1 polymer ?
#
loop_
_entity_poly.entity_id
_entity_poly.type
_entity_poly.pdbx_seq_one_letter_code
_entity_poly.pdbx_strand_id
1 'polypeptide(L)'
;KTTQVCCKCGKAKKRPIFERIINCDCGSHIDRDLNSAINIMVHFLDIKDTFDFLSHQSSVDEESSQKHWDGFLRYTDQSVLEAIVHS
;
A
#
# COMPACT_ATOMS: atom_id res chain seq x y z
N LYS A 1 -4.71 -11.21 6.57
CA LYS A 1 -3.65 -11.73 5.65
C LYS A 1 -2.75 -10.62 5.07
N THR A 2 -2.88 -9.36 5.52
CA THR A 2 -2.16 -8.20 5.00
C THR A 2 -0.64 -8.32 5.10
N THR A 3 -0.13 -8.98 6.15
CA THR A 3 1.30 -9.29 6.33
C THR A 3 1.85 -10.36 5.39
N GLN A 4 0.98 -11.08 4.68
CA GLN A 4 1.34 -12.21 3.81
C GLN A 4 1.22 -11.87 2.32
N VAL A 5 0.49 -10.80 1.99
CA VAL A 5 0.29 -10.35 0.61
C VAL A 5 1.33 -9.30 0.28
N CYS A 6 2.06 -9.46 -0.83
CA CYS A 6 2.98 -8.43 -1.30
C CYS A 6 2.20 -7.21 -1.80
N CYS A 7 2.48 -6.03 -1.25
CA CYS A 7 1.81 -4.79 -1.64
C CYS A 7 2.14 -4.33 -3.07
N LYS A 8 3.20 -4.87 -3.70
CA LYS A 8 3.58 -4.53 -5.09
C LYS A 8 2.90 -5.42 -6.13
N CYS A 9 2.70 -6.71 -5.86
CA CYS A 9 2.22 -7.67 -6.87
C CYS A 9 1.01 -8.52 -6.45
N GLY A 10 0.47 -8.32 -5.25
CA GLY A 10 -0.70 -9.04 -4.74
C GLY A 10 -0.48 -10.53 -4.40
N LYS A 11 0.70 -11.11 -4.67
CA LYS A 11 0.97 -12.52 -4.35
C LYS A 11 1.02 -12.76 -2.85
N ALA A 12 0.32 -13.79 -2.38
CA ALA A 12 0.34 -14.24 -1.00
C ALA A 12 1.46 -15.27 -0.74
N LYS A 13 2.21 -15.09 0.34
CA LYS A 13 3.23 -16.03 0.82
C LYS A 13 3.09 -16.18 2.34
N LYS A 14 3.06 -17.42 2.83
CA LYS A 14 3.13 -17.68 4.28
C LYS A 14 4.50 -17.21 4.79
N ARG A 15 4.48 -16.40 5.84
CA ARG A 15 5.67 -15.81 6.47
C ARG A 15 5.53 -15.89 7.98
N PRO A 16 6.61 -16.18 8.72
CA PRO A 16 6.60 -16.15 10.18
C PRO A 16 6.51 -14.70 10.70
N ILE A 17 5.98 -14.53 11.91
CA ILE A 17 5.77 -13.20 12.54
C ILE A 17 7.09 -12.47 12.83
N PHE A 18 8.23 -13.16 12.95
CA PHE A 18 9.51 -12.50 13.18
C PHE A 18 10.16 -11.97 11.89
N GLU A 19 9.67 -12.34 10.71
CA GLU A 19 10.17 -11.80 9.44
C GLU A 19 9.74 -10.33 9.32
N ARG A 20 10.69 -9.41 9.52
CA ARG A 20 10.46 -7.96 9.47
C ARG A 20 10.55 -7.41 8.05
N ILE A 21 11.39 -7.99 7.19
CA ILE A 21 11.58 -7.55 5.81
C ILE A 21 10.93 -8.53 4.86
N ILE A 22 9.98 -8.04 4.05
CA ILE A 22 9.33 -8.80 2.99
C ILE A 22 10.21 -8.72 1.75
N ASN A 23 10.81 -9.86 1.41
CA ASN A 23 11.41 -10.12 0.11
C ASN A 23 10.40 -10.86 -0.77
N CYS A 24 10.07 -10.30 -1.93
CA CYS A 24 9.16 -10.91 -2.89
C CYS A 24 9.88 -11.17 -4.22
N ASP A 25 9.48 -12.23 -4.91
CA ASP A 25 10.04 -12.64 -6.20
C ASP A 25 9.77 -11.59 -7.31
N CYS A 26 8.85 -10.62 -7.08
CA CYS A 26 8.67 -9.46 -7.94
C CYS A 26 9.72 -8.35 -7.74
N GLY A 27 10.71 -8.57 -6.87
CA GLY A 27 11.76 -7.59 -6.54
C GLY A 27 11.40 -6.61 -5.42
N SER A 28 10.24 -6.75 -4.76
CA SER A 28 9.89 -5.91 -3.60
C SER A 28 10.73 -6.29 -2.37
N HIS A 29 11.31 -5.28 -1.72
CA HIS A 29 12.08 -5.36 -0.47
C HIS A 29 11.61 -4.25 0.48
N ILE A 30 10.72 -4.57 1.43
CA ILE A 30 10.02 -3.57 2.26
C ILE A 30 9.77 -4.08 3.68
N ASP A 31 9.72 -3.19 4.69
CA ASP A 31 9.28 -3.57 6.03
C ASP A 31 7.85 -4.11 6.01
N ARG A 32 7.61 -5.18 6.77
CA ARG A 32 6.34 -5.92 6.81
C ARG A 32 5.19 -5.06 7.31
N ASP A 33 5.42 -4.20 8.29
CA ASP A 33 4.37 -3.36 8.85
C ASP A 33 3.98 -2.28 7.84
N LEU A 34 4.95 -1.74 7.09
CA LEU A 34 4.70 -0.82 5.96
C LEU A 34 3.95 -1.51 4.80
N ASN A 35 4.36 -2.71 4.39
CA ASN A 35 3.61 -3.52 3.42
C ASN A 35 2.15 -3.75 3.85
N SER A 36 1.95 -4.01 5.14
CA SER A 36 0.61 -4.23 5.70
C SER A 36 -0.22 -2.96 5.69
N ALA A 37 0.37 -1.81 6.04
CA ALA A 37 -0.29 -0.51 6.00
C ALA A 37 -0.75 -0.16 4.57
N ILE A 38 0.12 -0.36 3.59
CA ILE A 38 -0.21 -0.16 2.17
C ILE A 38 -1.37 -1.06 1.75
N ASN A 39 -1.33 -2.36 2.07
CA ASN A 39 -2.42 -3.28 1.72
C ASN A 39 -3.76 -2.87 2.33
N ILE A 40 -3.77 -2.39 3.57
CA ILE A 40 -4.99 -1.92 4.26
C ILE A 40 -5.55 -0.69 3.55
N MET A 41 -4.67 0.25 3.21
CA MET A 41 -5.01 1.49 2.53
C MET A 41 -5.55 1.24 1.11
N VAL A 42 -4.88 0.40 0.31
CA VAL A 42 -5.37 0.03 -1.04
C VAL A 42 -6.76 -0.60 -0.93
N HIS A 43 -6.96 -1.55 -0.02
CA HIS A 43 -8.28 -2.14 0.20
C HIS A 43 -9.32 -1.10 0.62
N PHE A 44 -8.96 -0.12 1.44
CA PHE A 44 -9.87 0.98 1.80
C PHE A 44 -10.25 1.80 0.57
N LEU A 45 -9.28 2.14 -0.28
CA LEU A 45 -9.53 2.91 -1.51
C LEU A 45 -10.40 2.14 -2.51
N ASP A 46 -10.22 0.82 -2.63
CA ASP A 46 -11.04 -0.04 -3.51
C ASP A 46 -12.51 -0.06 -3.10
N ILE A 47 -12.79 -0.01 -1.78
CA ILE A 47 -14.17 -0.11 -1.27
C ILE A 47 -14.82 1.25 -1.02
N LYS A 48 -14.07 2.36 -1.01
CA LYS A 48 -14.59 3.68 -0.60
C LYS A 48 -15.81 4.11 -1.42
N ASP A 49 -15.82 3.78 -2.72
CA ASP A 49 -16.89 4.14 -3.66
C ASP A 49 -18.07 3.15 -3.60
N THR A 50 -17.89 2.00 -2.95
CA THR A 50 -18.96 1.01 -2.71
C THR A 50 -19.85 1.41 -1.53
N PHE A 51 -19.37 2.28 -0.64
CA PHE A 51 -20.06 2.67 0.57
C PHE A 51 -20.26 4.19 0.61
N ASP A 52 -21.51 4.65 0.45
CA ASP A 52 -21.88 6.08 0.51
C ASP A 52 -21.34 6.83 1.73
N PHE A 53 -21.21 6.17 2.88
CA PHE A 53 -20.67 6.82 4.08
C PHE A 53 -19.16 7.08 4.01
N LEU A 54 -18.43 6.37 3.14
CA LEU A 54 -16.99 6.54 2.88
C LEU A 54 -16.72 7.45 1.67
N SER A 55 -17.71 7.73 0.83
CA SER A 55 -17.57 8.53 -0.38
C SER A 55 -17.49 10.05 -0.11
N HIS A 56 -17.07 10.47 1.08
CA HIS A 56 -16.87 11.89 1.36
C HIS A 56 -15.79 12.45 0.44
N GLN A 57 -16.10 13.55 -0.25
CA GLN A 57 -15.12 14.28 -1.04
C GLN A 57 -13.98 14.72 -0.13
N SER A 58 -12.75 14.38 -0.54
CA SER A 58 -11.55 14.84 0.14
C SER A 58 -11.56 16.37 0.16
N SER A 59 -11.25 16.96 1.32
CA SER A 59 -11.09 18.42 1.43
C SER A 59 -9.80 18.93 0.78
N VAL A 60 -8.89 18.01 0.43
CA VAL A 60 -7.62 18.30 -0.22
C VAL A 60 -7.67 17.91 -1.70
N ASP A 61 -7.05 18.73 -2.54
CA ASP A 61 -6.86 18.45 -3.96
C ASP A 61 -5.99 17.18 -4.18
N GLU A 62 -6.06 16.64 -5.40
CA GLU A 62 -5.33 15.44 -5.80
C GLU A 62 -3.81 15.65 -5.68
N GLU A 63 -3.31 16.85 -5.96
CA GLU A 63 -1.87 17.16 -5.90
C GLU A 63 -1.33 17.17 -4.46
N SER A 64 -2.06 17.75 -3.51
CA SER A 64 -1.72 17.70 -2.08
C SER A 64 -1.82 16.29 -1.53
N SER A 65 -2.82 15.54 -1.97
CA SER A 65 -2.97 14.12 -1.63
C SER A 65 -1.75 13.33 -2.10
N GLN A 66 -1.32 13.55 -3.35
CA GLN A 66 -0.14 12.90 -3.92
C GLN A 66 1.13 13.25 -3.14
N LYS A 67 1.38 14.53 -2.82
CA LYS A 67 2.55 14.95 -2.03
C LYS A 67 2.55 14.33 -0.63
N HIS A 68 1.38 14.19 0.00
CA HIS A 68 1.23 13.50 1.27
C HIS A 68 1.62 12.01 1.13
N TRP A 69 1.16 11.36 0.06
CA TRP A 69 1.50 9.98 -0.25
C TRP A 69 2.99 9.77 -0.55
N ASP A 70 3.61 10.63 -1.35
CA ASP A 70 5.06 10.60 -1.60
C ASP A 70 5.85 10.76 -0.30
N GLY A 71 5.37 11.62 0.62
CA GLY A 71 5.95 11.78 1.95
C GLY A 71 5.81 10.54 2.84
N PHE A 72 4.68 9.82 2.76
CA PHE A 72 4.45 8.54 3.45
C PHE A 72 5.34 7.43 2.88
N LEU A 73 5.52 7.43 1.55
CA LEU A 73 6.22 6.41 0.79
C LEU A 73 7.71 6.73 0.56
N ARG A 74 8.24 7.82 1.12
CA ARG A 74 9.66 8.21 0.99
C ARG A 74 10.69 7.18 1.46
N TYR A 75 10.24 6.17 2.21
CA TYR A 75 11.04 5.03 2.67
C TYR A 75 10.76 3.74 1.90
N THR A 76 9.88 3.77 0.92
CA THR A 76 9.63 2.68 -0.01
C THR A 76 10.44 2.88 -1.27
N ASP A 77 10.94 1.79 -1.84
CA ASP A 77 11.58 1.79 -3.15
C ASP A 77 10.68 2.49 -4.17
N GLN A 78 11.24 3.38 -5.00
CA GLN A 78 10.51 4.16 -6.01
C GLN A 78 9.63 3.28 -6.92
N SER A 79 10.03 2.03 -7.17
CA SER A 79 9.26 1.07 -7.96
C SER A 79 8.01 0.52 -7.26
N VAL A 80 7.85 0.72 -5.95
CA VAL A 80 6.64 0.38 -5.18
C VAL A 80 5.64 1.53 -5.28
N LEU A 81 6.11 2.79 -5.22
CA LEU A 81 5.32 4.00 -5.46
C LEU A 81 4.61 3.94 -6.82
N GLU A 82 5.36 3.66 -7.88
CA GLU A 82 4.83 3.58 -9.23
C GLU A 82 3.76 2.49 -9.37
N ALA A 83 3.89 1.37 -8.67
CA ALA A 83 2.90 0.29 -8.69
C ALA A 83 1.60 0.68 -7.97
N ILE A 84 1.67 1.43 -6.86
CA ILE A 84 0.49 1.83 -6.07
C ILE A 84 -0.30 2.94 -6.77
N VAL A 85 0.39 3.90 -7.40
CA VAL A 85 -0.25 5.06 -8.06
C VAL A 85 -0.95 4.66 -9.37
N HIS A 86 -0.55 3.56 -10.00
CA HIS A 86 -1.10 3.09 -11.28
C HIS A 86 -1.93 1.79 -11.15
N SER A 87 -2.26 1.37 -9.92
CA SER A 87 -3.24 0.30 -9.64
C SER A 87 -4.65 0.88 -9.59
#